data_AF-A0A1C6UKW8-F1
#
_entry.id   AF-A0A1C6UKW8-F1
#
_cell.length_a   1.000
_cell.length_b   1.000
_cell.length_c   1.000
_cell.angle_alpha   90.00
_cell.angle_beta   90.00
_cell.angle_gamma   90.00
#
_symmetry.space_group_name_H-M   'P 1'
#
loop_
_entity.id
_entity.type
_entity.pdbx_description
1 polymer ?
#
loop_
_entity_poly.entity_id
_entity_poly.type
_entity_poly.pdbx_seq_one_letter_code
_entity_poly.pdbx_strand_id
1 'polypeptide(L)'
;MRNARKLLRKIAAPLLALAVGAGLSVVAATPASASTIKDGWIQICPWGNYRVHLEYTLGGPNDPWQVLSPTLNPGADCWWGPMPAGNQYAWIHVVGHFNTSSNTFLVGRRNSYDYETMYNGRTGIGFAAQGTTEDGGRKSWYTLH
;
A
#
# COMPACT_ATOMS: atom_id res chain seq x y z
N MET A 1 -52.94 -35.90 -48.07
CA MET A 1 -53.88 -34.78 -47.83
C MET A 1 -53.58 -34.24 -46.43
N ARG A 2 -52.97 -33.03 -46.32
CA ARG A 2 -53.59 -31.78 -45.81
C ARG A 2 -54.21 -31.98 -44.40
N ASN A 3 -53.90 -31.29 -43.30
CA ASN A 3 -53.45 -29.93 -43.03
C ASN A 3 -53.07 -29.86 -41.52
N ALA A 4 -51.91 -29.33 -41.14
CA ALA A 4 -51.67 -27.94 -40.72
C ALA A 4 -52.23 -27.50 -39.34
N ARG A 5 -51.29 -27.46 -38.37
CA ARG A 5 -50.95 -26.36 -37.44
C ARG A 5 -52.05 -25.63 -36.65
N LYS A 6 -51.86 -25.56 -35.33
CA LYS A 6 -51.79 -24.32 -34.49
C LYS A 6 -51.32 -24.70 -33.07
N LEU A 7 -50.09 -24.35 -32.65
CA LEU A 7 -49.67 -23.11 -31.95
C LEU A 7 -50.36 -22.92 -30.59
N LEU A 8 -49.69 -23.15 -29.44
CA LEU A 8 -49.00 -22.18 -28.54
C LEU A 8 -49.34 -22.68 -27.10
N ARG A 9 -48.64 -22.48 -25.98
CA ARG A 9 -47.60 -21.55 -25.52
C ARG A 9 -47.11 -22.06 -24.14
N LYS A 10 -45.79 -22.01 -23.91
CA LYS A 10 -45.03 -21.63 -22.67
C LYS A 10 -45.51 -22.18 -21.31
N ILE A 11 -44.60 -22.74 -20.50
CA ILE A 11 -44.02 -22.20 -19.23
C ILE A 11 -42.86 -23.16 -18.87
N ALA A 12 -41.59 -22.79 -19.05
CA ALA A 12 -40.68 -22.11 -18.11
C ALA A 12 -40.37 -22.89 -16.81
N ALA A 13 -39.13 -23.37 -16.69
CA ALA A 13 -38.35 -23.37 -15.43
C ALA A 13 -36.85 -23.57 -15.74
N PRO A 14 -35.99 -22.56 -15.54
CA PRO A 14 -34.55 -22.75 -15.51
C PRO A 14 -34.13 -23.23 -14.11
N LEU A 15 -33.41 -24.35 -14.04
CA LEU A 15 -32.65 -24.75 -12.85
C LEU A 15 -31.44 -23.82 -12.71
N LEU A 16 -31.56 -22.78 -11.88
CA LEU A 16 -30.42 -21.99 -11.42
C LEU A 16 -29.65 -22.78 -10.37
N ALA A 17 -28.45 -23.24 -10.73
CA ALA A 17 -27.44 -23.64 -9.76
C ALA A 17 -26.81 -22.38 -9.15
N LEU A 18 -27.08 -22.13 -7.87
CA LEU A 18 -26.40 -21.10 -7.08
C LEU A 18 -24.96 -21.58 -6.79
N ALA A 19 -24.02 -21.21 -7.65
CA ALA A 19 -22.61 -21.26 -7.30
C ALA A 19 -22.32 -20.09 -6.33
N VAL A 20 -22.20 -20.41 -5.04
CA VAL A 20 -21.68 -19.47 -4.04
C VAL A 20 -20.18 -19.29 -4.30
N GLY A 21 -19.85 -18.41 -5.24
CA GLY A 21 -18.52 -17.86 -5.35
C GLY A 21 -18.29 -16.93 -4.18
N ALA A 22 -17.60 -17.41 -3.15
CA ALA A 22 -17.02 -16.55 -2.12
C ALA A 22 -15.93 -15.69 -2.79
N GLY A 23 -16.36 -14.63 -3.47
CA GLY A 23 -15.48 -13.58 -3.89
C GLY A 23 -14.95 -12.91 -2.64
N LEU A 24 -13.69 -13.18 -2.30
CA LEU A 24 -12.93 -12.36 -1.37
C LEU A 24 -12.86 -10.96 -1.99
N SER A 25 -13.84 -10.12 -1.65
CA SER A 25 -13.77 -8.69 -1.90
C SER A 25 -12.62 -8.18 -1.06
N VAL A 26 -11.44 -8.09 -1.66
CA VAL A 26 -10.37 -7.24 -1.13
C VAL A 26 -10.94 -5.83 -1.23
N VAL A 27 -11.60 -5.39 -0.16
CA VAL A 27 -12.03 -4.00 -0.03
C VAL A 27 -10.74 -3.21 -0.13
N ALA A 28 -10.57 -2.51 -1.25
CA ALA A 28 -9.47 -1.58 -1.40
C ALA A 28 -9.59 -0.61 -0.24
N ALA A 29 -8.65 -0.68 0.71
CA ALA A 29 -8.60 0.25 1.82
C ALA A 29 -8.58 1.66 1.20
N THR A 30 -9.70 2.37 1.32
CA THR A 30 -9.77 3.77 0.91
C THR A 30 -8.67 4.49 1.68
N PRO A 31 -7.86 5.33 1.01
CA PRO A 31 -6.81 6.04 1.68
C PRO A 31 -7.44 6.86 2.81
N ALA A 32 -7.12 6.51 4.07
CA ALA A 32 -7.53 7.32 5.20
C ALA A 32 -6.98 8.73 4.95
N SER A 33 -7.88 9.70 4.81
CA SER A 33 -7.54 11.10 4.56
C SER A 33 -6.42 11.53 5.50
N ALA A 34 -5.40 12.17 4.93
CA ALA A 34 -4.23 12.70 5.61
C ALA A 34 -4.60 13.28 6.98
N SER A 35 -4.27 12.52 8.02
CA SER A 35 -4.31 13.02 9.39
C SER A 35 -3.19 14.04 9.51
N THR A 36 -3.47 15.22 10.07
CA THR A 36 -2.47 16.24 10.35
C THR A 36 -1.46 15.63 11.32
N ILE A 37 -0.33 15.20 10.78
CA ILE A 37 0.66 14.43 11.53
C ILE A 37 1.28 15.35 12.56
N LYS A 38 1.29 14.90 13.82
CA LYS A 38 1.86 15.66 14.92
C LYS A 38 3.32 16.01 14.62
N ASP A 39 3.73 17.22 14.96
CA ASP A 39 5.14 17.60 14.91
C ASP A 39 6.02 16.58 15.66
N GLY A 40 7.12 16.20 15.04
CA GLY A 40 8.02 15.18 15.56
C GLY A 40 7.55 13.75 15.34
N TRP A 41 6.45 13.50 14.61
CA TRP A 41 5.91 12.17 14.38
C TRP A 41 5.97 11.77 12.92
N ILE A 42 6.10 10.47 12.70
CA ILE A 42 6.09 9.86 11.37
C ILE A 42 4.92 8.88 11.29
N GLN A 43 4.29 8.81 10.12
CA GLN A 43 3.27 7.83 9.79
C GLN A 43 3.69 7.00 8.55
N ILE A 44 3.39 5.70 8.54
CA ILE A 44 3.41 4.87 7.32
C ILE A 44 2.09 4.10 7.18
N CYS A 45 1.50 4.17 5.98
CA CYS A 45 0.30 3.44 5.60
C CYS A 45 0.60 2.40 4.51
N PRO A 46 0.26 1.12 4.71
CA PRO A 46 0.52 0.02 3.76
C PRO A 46 -0.63 -0.13 2.75
N TRP A 47 -0.80 0.83 1.84
CA TRP A 47 -1.86 0.84 0.82
C TRP A 47 -1.53 0.05 -0.46
N GLY A 48 -0.29 -0.44 -0.60
CA GLY A 48 0.12 -1.34 -1.66
C GLY A 48 -0.24 -2.81 -1.37
N ASN A 49 0.13 -3.71 -2.29
CA ASN A 49 -0.08 -5.15 -2.11
C ASN A 49 1.13 -5.88 -1.49
N TYR A 50 2.03 -5.15 -0.84
CA TYR A 50 3.29 -5.66 -0.29
C TYR A 50 3.54 -5.15 1.12
N ARG A 51 4.35 -5.89 1.87
CA ARG A 51 4.71 -5.48 3.24
C ARG A 51 5.69 -4.31 3.20
N VAL A 52 5.57 -3.39 4.14
CA VAL A 52 6.40 -2.16 4.18
C VAL A 52 6.86 -1.81 5.58
N HIS A 53 7.99 -1.13 5.66
CA HIS A 53 8.43 -0.43 6.86
C HIS A 53 9.22 0.83 6.50
N LEU A 54 9.51 1.64 7.51
CA LEU A 54 10.39 2.79 7.40
C LEU A 54 11.73 2.49 8.04
N GLU A 55 12.77 3.06 7.46
CA GLU A 55 14.08 3.20 8.10
C GLU A 55 14.54 4.64 8.01
N TYR A 56 15.48 5.01 8.88
CA TYR A 56 16.05 6.35 8.92
C TYR A 56 17.55 6.36 9.20
N THR A 57 18.19 7.50 8.93
CA THR A 57 19.59 7.76 9.26
C THR A 57 19.80 9.25 9.59
N LEU A 58 20.74 9.54 10.49
CA LEU A 58 21.07 10.91 10.93
C LEU A 58 22.25 11.53 10.15
N GLY A 59 23.13 10.70 9.58
CA GLY A 59 24.36 11.19 8.93
C GLY A 59 24.20 11.51 7.44
N GLY A 60 23.28 10.82 6.76
CA GLY A 60 23.09 10.94 5.31
C GLY A 60 22.79 9.60 4.65
N PRO A 61 22.47 9.57 3.35
CA PRO A 61 22.07 8.35 2.63
C PRO A 61 23.13 7.24 2.62
N ASN A 62 24.41 7.59 2.86
CA ASN A 62 25.54 6.67 2.89
C ASN A 62 25.84 6.12 4.30
N ASP A 63 25.14 6.59 5.32
CA ASP A 63 25.31 6.15 6.70
C ASP A 63 24.42 4.95 7.04
N PRO A 64 24.70 4.21 8.13
CA PRO A 64 23.88 3.07 8.53
C PRO A 64 22.42 3.46 8.76
N TRP A 65 21.52 2.76 8.07
CA TRP A 65 20.08 2.89 8.23
C TRP A 65 19.58 2.09 9.44
N GLN A 66 18.60 2.65 10.13
CA GLN A 66 17.98 2.06 11.32
C GLN A 66 16.48 1.89 11.10
N VAL A 67 15.95 0.73 11.49
CA VAL A 67 14.50 0.47 11.43
C VAL A 67 13.75 1.46 12.31
N LEU A 68 12.83 2.21 11.69
CA LEU A 68 12.00 3.22 12.34
C LEU A 68 10.62 2.67 12.74
N SER A 69 10.05 1.81 11.90
CA SER A 69 8.71 1.26 12.09
C SER A 69 8.72 -0.28 12.09
N PRO A 70 7.70 -0.94 12.66
CA PRO A 70 7.48 -2.35 12.39
C PRO A 70 7.20 -2.57 10.89
N THR A 71 7.37 -3.82 10.44
CA THR A 71 6.89 -4.25 9.12
C THR A 71 5.38 -4.43 9.15
N LEU A 72 4.68 -3.64 8.33
CA LEU A 72 3.24 -3.68 8.19
C LEU A 72 2.82 -4.59 7.04
N ASN A 73 1.78 -5.37 7.26
CA ASN A 73 1.16 -6.17 6.21
C ASN A 73 0.25 -5.31 5.32
N PRO A 74 0.04 -5.70 4.05
CA PRO A 74 -0.94 -5.05 3.18
C PRO A 74 -2.31 -4.94 3.85
N GLY A 75 -2.92 -3.76 3.80
CA GLY A 75 -4.25 -3.52 4.39
C GLY A 75 -4.30 -3.43 5.91
N ALA A 76 -3.15 -3.47 6.61
CA ALA A 76 -3.09 -3.13 8.02
C ALA A 76 -3.37 -1.63 8.24
N ASP A 77 -3.76 -1.27 9.47
CA ASP A 77 -3.84 0.12 9.90
C ASP A 77 -2.48 0.82 9.73
N CYS A 78 -2.52 2.14 9.51
CA CYS A 78 -1.30 2.92 9.44
C CYS A 78 -0.59 2.90 10.80
N TRP A 79 0.74 2.76 10.77
CA TRP A 79 1.56 2.94 11.95
C TRP A 79 1.95 4.40 12.14
N TRP A 80 2.11 4.79 13.40
CA TRP A 80 2.52 6.11 13.82
C TRP A 80 3.54 6.00 14.95
N GLY A 81 4.57 6.84 14.95
CA GLY A 81 5.53 6.89 16.03
C GLY A 81 6.35 8.18 16.05
N PRO A 82 6.97 8.50 17.20
CA PRO A 82 7.88 9.64 17.29
C PRO A 82 9.14 9.41 16.46
N MET A 83 9.65 10.47 15.83
CA MET A 83 10.91 10.46 15.10
C MET A 83 12.10 10.50 16.09
N PRO A 84 12.97 9.49 16.11
CA PRO A 84 14.09 9.44 17.06
C PRO A 84 15.16 10.53 16.85
N ALA A 85 15.14 11.22 15.71
CA ALA A 85 16.06 12.31 15.40
C ALA A 85 15.87 13.57 16.26
N GLY A 86 14.76 13.68 17.00
CA GLY A 86 14.43 14.89 17.75
C GLY A 86 14.42 16.11 16.83
N ASN A 87 15.22 17.13 17.17
CA ASN A 87 15.33 18.37 16.39
C ASN A 87 16.37 18.32 15.25
N GLN A 88 16.95 17.16 14.97
CA GLN A 88 17.98 17.00 13.94
C GLN A 88 17.36 16.64 12.59
N TYR A 89 18.06 17.00 11.52
CA TYR A 89 17.75 16.49 10.20
C TYR A 89 17.99 14.97 10.16
N ALA A 90 17.15 14.28 9.41
CA ALA A 90 17.31 12.86 9.16
C ALA A 90 16.79 12.51 7.77
N TRP A 91 17.33 11.45 7.19
CA TRP A 91 16.82 10.87 5.95
C TRP A 91 15.95 9.68 6.29
N ILE A 92 14.82 9.54 5.59
CA ILE A 92 13.86 8.46 5.76
C ILE A 92 13.64 7.82 4.40
N HIS A 93 13.63 6.49 4.32
CA HIS A 93 13.15 5.80 3.13
C HIS A 93 12.07 4.78 3.48
N VAL A 94 11.30 4.40 2.46
CA VAL A 94 10.27 3.39 2.56
C VAL A 94 10.82 2.09 1.97
N VAL A 95 10.85 1.03 2.77
CA VAL A 95 11.36 -0.28 2.35
C VAL A 95 10.20 -1.23 2.12
N GLY A 96 10.07 -1.71 0.89
CA GLY A 96 9.12 -2.72 0.47
C GLY A 96 9.72 -4.12 0.54
N HIS A 97 8.88 -5.12 0.79
CA HIS A 97 9.26 -6.54 0.79
C HIS A 97 8.65 -7.23 -0.43
N PHE A 98 9.44 -8.02 -1.15
CA PHE A 98 8.91 -8.80 -2.26
C PHE A 98 7.93 -9.87 -1.75
N ASN A 99 6.82 -10.08 -2.48
CA ASN A 99 5.85 -11.12 -2.13
C ASN A 99 6.34 -12.54 -2.48
N THR A 100 7.37 -12.65 -3.31
CA THR A 100 7.89 -13.91 -3.88
C THR A 100 9.23 -14.34 -3.31
N SER A 101 9.86 -13.52 -2.47
CA SER A 101 11.16 -13.82 -1.86
C SER A 101 11.31 -13.14 -0.50
N SER A 102 12.39 -13.43 0.22
CA SER A 102 12.75 -12.72 1.45
C SER A 102 13.46 -11.37 1.20
N ASN A 103 13.65 -10.97 -0.05
CA ASN A 103 14.37 -9.74 -0.39
C ASN A 103 13.49 -8.50 -0.21
N THR A 104 14.15 -7.35 -0.07
CA THR A 104 13.53 -6.03 0.00
C THR A 104 13.89 -5.18 -1.21
N PHE A 105 13.19 -4.06 -1.36
CA PHE A 105 13.46 -3.03 -2.35
C PHE A 105 13.12 -1.65 -1.79
N LEU A 106 13.76 -0.60 -2.32
CA LEU A 106 13.41 0.77 -1.99
C LEU A 106 12.16 1.20 -2.77
N VAL A 107 11.17 1.73 -2.06
CA VAL A 107 9.96 2.28 -2.66
C VAL A 107 10.24 3.74 -3.01
N GLY A 108 10.19 4.08 -4.29
CA GLY A 108 10.43 5.45 -4.75
C GLY A 108 9.29 6.41 -4.44
N ARG A 109 9.57 7.71 -4.39
CA ARG A 109 8.52 8.73 -4.28
C ARG A 109 7.77 8.84 -5.61
N ARG A 110 6.45 8.94 -5.57
CA ARG A 110 5.62 9.08 -6.79
C ARG A 110 6.06 10.28 -7.61
N ASN A 111 6.29 10.07 -8.91
CA ASN A 111 6.73 11.08 -9.87
C ASN A 111 8.10 11.71 -9.55
N SER A 112 8.93 11.07 -8.72
CA SER A 112 10.33 11.43 -8.52
C SER A 112 11.24 10.22 -8.71
N TYR A 113 12.53 10.49 -8.90
CA TYR A 113 13.59 9.47 -8.85
C TYR A 113 14.17 9.30 -7.44
N ASP A 114 13.66 10.05 -6.47
CA ASP A 114 14.11 10.00 -5.07
C ASP A 114 13.52 8.77 -4.37
N TYR A 115 14.34 8.13 -3.54
CA TYR A 115 13.91 7.04 -2.65
C TYR A 115 13.80 7.52 -1.21
N GLU A 116 14.43 8.65 -0.90
CA GLU A 116 14.52 9.22 0.42
C GLU A 116 13.69 10.51 0.56
N THR A 117 13.21 10.76 1.77
CA THR A 117 12.59 12.01 2.20
C THR A 117 13.35 12.55 3.40
N MET A 118 13.70 13.83 3.36
CA MET A 118 14.37 14.50 4.47
C MET A 118 13.35 14.95 5.52
N TYR A 119 13.52 14.46 6.75
CA TYR A 119 12.89 15.01 7.95
C TYR A 119 13.67 16.24 8.42
N ASN A 120 12.96 17.32 8.72
CA ASN A 120 13.55 18.63 9.04
C ASN A 120 13.80 18.87 10.54
N GLY A 121 13.61 17.86 11.38
CA GLY A 121 13.71 18.00 12.83
C GLY A 121 12.45 18.54 13.52
N ARG A 122 11.36 18.81 12.79
CA ARG A 122 10.16 19.45 13.38
C ARG A 122 8.85 18.90 12.85
N THR A 123 8.62 19.00 11.55
CA THR A 123 7.31 18.77 10.93
C THR A 123 6.98 17.29 10.86
N GLY A 124 5.76 16.91 11.23
CA GLY A 124 5.29 15.54 11.03
C GLY A 124 5.27 15.13 9.55
N ILE A 125 5.58 13.87 9.23
CA ILE A 125 5.63 13.38 7.84
C ILE A 125 4.88 12.07 7.69
N GLY A 126 4.06 11.98 6.65
CA GLY A 126 3.25 10.81 6.36
C GLY A 126 3.68 10.15 5.07
N PHE A 127 3.79 8.83 5.10
CA PHE A 127 4.11 8.02 3.94
C PHE A 127 2.90 7.14 3.62
N ALA A 128 2.38 7.27 2.42
CA ALA A 128 1.38 6.35 1.87
C ALA A 128 2.04 5.45 0.83
N ALA A 129 2.44 4.25 1.24
CA ALA A 129 3.06 3.28 0.33
C ALA A 129 1.99 2.57 -0.50
N GLN A 130 2.10 2.66 -1.82
CA GLN A 130 1.12 2.20 -2.80
C GLN A 130 1.79 1.31 -3.85
N GLY A 131 0.96 0.71 -4.71
CA GLY A 131 1.41 -0.03 -5.88
C GLY A 131 1.67 -1.51 -5.59
N THR A 132 2.52 -2.13 -6.43
CA THR A 132 2.78 -3.57 -6.41
C THR A 132 4.26 -3.93 -6.53
N THR A 133 4.60 -5.16 -6.14
CA THR A 133 5.97 -5.71 -6.31
C THR A 133 6.30 -6.11 -7.76
N GLU A 134 5.44 -5.81 -8.73
CA GLU A 134 5.68 -6.10 -10.14
C GLU A 134 6.89 -5.34 -10.69
N ASP A 135 7.47 -5.86 -11.77
CA ASP A 135 8.66 -5.29 -12.42
C ASP A 135 9.80 -5.01 -11.43
N GLY A 136 10.05 -5.96 -10.51
CA GLY A 136 11.08 -5.81 -9.48
C GLY A 136 10.80 -4.68 -8.49
N GLY A 137 9.53 -4.35 -8.23
CA GLY A 137 9.14 -3.27 -7.32
C GLY A 137 9.05 -1.90 -7.99
N ARG A 138 9.33 -1.79 -9.30
CA ARG A 138 9.23 -0.52 -10.06
C ARG A 138 7.81 -0.01 -10.20
N LYS A 139 6.81 -0.86 -9.90
CA LYS A 139 5.39 -0.49 -9.79
C LYS A 139 4.97 -0.13 -8.36
N SER A 140 5.91 0.06 -7.45
CA SER A 140 5.67 0.58 -6.11
C SER A 140 6.09 2.03 -5.99
N TRP A 141 5.33 2.82 -5.23
CA TRP A 141 5.67 4.20 -4.94
C TRP A 141 5.07 4.64 -3.61
N TYR A 142 5.57 5.74 -3.03
CA TYR A 142 4.89 6.42 -1.93
C TYR A 142 4.50 7.86 -2.27
N THR A 143 3.47 8.36 -1.61
CA THR A 143 3.13 9.79 -1.56
C THR A 143 3.33 10.34 -0.15
N LEU A 144 3.66 11.63 -0.06
CA LEU A 144 3.76 12.34 1.21
C LEU A 144 2.41 12.93 1.61
N HIS A 145 2.13 12.94 2.90
CA HIS A 145 0.93 13.52 3.53
C HIS A 145 1.30 14.37 4.74
#